data_AF-A0A2A2KNC4-F1
#
_entry.id   AF-A0A2A2KNC4-F1
#
_cell.length_a   1.000
_cell.length_b   1.000
_cell.length_c   1.000
_cell.angle_alpha   90.00
_cell.angle_beta   90.00
_cell.angle_gamma   90.00
#
_symmetry.space_group_name_H-M   'P 1'
#
loop_
_entity.id
_entity.type
_entity.pdbx_description
1 polymer ?
#
loop_
_entity_poly.entity_id
_entity_poly.type
_entity_poly.pdbx_seq_one_letter_code
_entity_poly.pdbx_strand_id
1 'polypeptide(L)'
;MTFDLLGTLTSEERTVVFGPPAIPVEDSFDTVPMFIKTMMPDVKKDFDKIWTDSEMKDEDKYKKLDELASTKFSEPQKASYKVWLEEVKKAKKAVDDRIAKLSKQAKDILKRLIEVRAQEQKIMAEITPALDVELQGLI
;
A
#
# COMPACT_ATOMS: atom_id res chain seq x y z
N MET A 1 -18.02 -17.28 28.14
CA MET A 1 -18.14 -18.17 26.96
C MET A 1 -18.84 -17.37 25.88
N THR A 2 -18.11 -16.69 24.99
CA THR A 2 -18.72 -15.73 24.03
C THR A 2 -18.01 -15.68 22.66
N PHE A 3 -17.30 -16.74 22.26
CA PHE A 3 -16.61 -16.78 20.95
C PHE A 3 -16.89 -18.04 20.11
N ASP A 4 -17.64 -19.02 20.61
CA ASP A 4 -17.99 -20.26 19.87
C ASP A 4 -19.03 -20.07 18.74
N LEU A 5 -19.53 -18.86 18.51
CA LEU A 5 -20.65 -18.61 17.59
C LEU A 5 -20.25 -18.15 16.18
N LEU A 6 -18.97 -17.83 15.93
CA LEU A 6 -18.54 -17.34 14.61
C LEU A 6 -18.29 -18.48 13.61
N GLY A 7 -18.01 -19.69 14.09
CA GLY A 7 -17.81 -20.88 13.26
C GLY A 7 -19.09 -21.52 12.73
N THR A 8 -20.26 -21.13 13.25
CA THR A 8 -21.56 -21.74 12.89
C THR A 8 -22.42 -20.88 11.97
N LEU A 9 -21.95 -19.69 11.59
CA LEU A 9 -22.73 -18.77 10.76
C LEU A 9 -22.85 -19.30 9.34
N THR A 10 -24.09 -19.39 8.88
CA THR A 10 -24.46 -19.74 7.51
C THR A 10 -24.02 -18.66 6.52
N SER A 11 -23.94 -19.02 5.24
CA SER A 11 -23.57 -18.10 4.16
C SER A 11 -24.51 -16.88 4.09
N GLU A 12 -25.80 -17.06 4.40
CA GLU A 12 -26.77 -15.95 4.49
C GLU A 12 -26.46 -15.00 5.67
N GLU A 13 -26.16 -15.53 6.85
CA GLU A 13 -25.85 -14.72 8.03
C GLU A 13 -24.55 -13.92 7.87
N ARG A 14 -23.54 -14.51 7.22
CA ARG A 14 -22.30 -13.80 6.86
C ARG A 14 -22.55 -12.63 5.91
N THR A 15 -23.46 -12.79 4.96
CA THR A 15 -23.80 -11.74 3.98
C THR A 15 -24.52 -10.56 4.65
N VAL A 16 -25.31 -10.81 5.69
CA VAL A 16 -25.99 -9.76 6.47
C VAL A 16 -25.00 -8.96 7.33
N VAL A 17 -23.98 -9.62 7.90
CA VAL A 17 -23.01 -8.99 8.78
C VAL A 17 -21.89 -8.28 8.01
N PHE A 18 -21.39 -8.90 6.93
CA PHE A 18 -20.20 -8.46 6.20
C PHE A 18 -20.48 -7.91 4.79
N GLY A 19 -21.74 -7.95 4.35
CA GLY A 19 -22.13 -7.58 2.99
C GLY A 19 -21.93 -8.71 1.97
N PRO A 20 -22.39 -8.53 0.72
CA PRO A 20 -22.20 -9.51 -0.35
C PRO A 20 -20.70 -9.71 -0.62
N PRO A 21 -20.27 -10.94 -0.96
CA PRO A 21 -18.87 -11.20 -1.30
C PRO A 21 -18.45 -10.25 -2.43
N ALA A 22 -17.29 -9.61 -2.25
CA ALA A 22 -16.73 -8.74 -3.26
C ALA A 22 -16.65 -9.52 -4.58
N ILE A 23 -17.35 -9.03 -5.61
CA ILE A 23 -17.20 -9.57 -6.97
C ILE A 23 -15.70 -9.45 -7.29
N PRO A 24 -15.00 -10.55 -7.59
CA PRO A 24 -13.59 -10.48 -7.95
C PRO A 24 -13.50 -9.64 -9.22
N VAL A 25 -13.04 -8.41 -9.07
CA VAL A 25 -12.68 -7.57 -10.21
C VAL A 25 -11.40 -8.17 -10.74
N GLU A 26 -11.41 -8.71 -11.95
CA GLU A 26 -10.21 -9.07 -12.71
C GLU A 26 -9.44 -7.79 -13.09
N ASP A 27 -9.01 -7.00 -12.11
CA ASP A 27 -8.18 -5.82 -12.36
C ASP A 27 -6.70 -6.24 -12.35
N SER A 28 -6.33 -7.13 -13.27
CA SER A 28 -4.94 -7.53 -13.46
C SER A 28 -4.28 -6.67 -14.55
N PHE A 29 -4.43 -5.34 -14.47
CA PHE A 29 -3.44 -4.50 -15.13
C PHE A 29 -2.14 -4.65 -14.33
N ASP A 30 -1.18 -5.37 -14.91
CA ASP A 30 0.17 -5.45 -14.37
C ASP A 30 0.84 -4.08 -14.50
N THR A 31 0.53 -3.22 -13.52
CA THR A 31 1.01 -1.85 -13.37
C THR A 31 2.43 -1.80 -12.82
N VAL A 32 3.06 -2.96 -12.59
CA VAL A 32 4.43 -3.01 -12.09
C VAL A 32 5.37 -2.45 -13.17
N PRO A 33 6.14 -1.40 -12.87
CA PRO A 33 7.08 -0.81 -13.82
C PRO A 33 8.11 -1.82 -14.31
N MET A 34 8.52 -1.69 -15.58
CA MET A 34 9.46 -2.62 -16.22
C MET A 34 10.81 -2.70 -15.49
N PHE A 35 11.30 -1.58 -14.94
CA PHE A 35 12.54 -1.58 -14.16
C PHE A 35 12.43 -2.45 -12.89
N ILE A 36 11.25 -2.53 -12.26
CA ILE A 36 11.01 -3.39 -11.08
C ILE A 36 10.92 -4.86 -11.51
N LYS A 37 10.28 -5.17 -12.64
CA LYS A 37 10.16 -6.53 -13.18
C LYS A 37 11.52 -7.16 -13.52
N THR A 38 12.44 -6.33 -14.01
CA THR A 38 13.76 -6.75 -14.48
C THR A 38 14.85 -6.57 -13.42
N MET A 39 14.49 -6.11 -12.21
CA MET A 39 15.44 -5.85 -11.13
C MET A 39 15.96 -7.15 -10.51
N MET A 40 17.24 -7.17 -10.14
CA MET A 40 17.78 -8.28 -9.34
C MET A 40 17.13 -8.31 -7.95
N PRO A 41 16.89 -9.48 -7.34
CA PRO A 41 16.21 -9.59 -6.04
C PRO A 41 16.82 -8.73 -4.93
N ASP A 42 18.15 -8.65 -4.86
CA ASP A 42 18.84 -7.85 -3.83
C ASP A 42 18.60 -6.35 -4.02
N VAL A 43 18.66 -5.87 -5.27
CA VAL A 43 18.39 -4.46 -5.61
C VAL A 43 16.91 -4.13 -5.39
N LYS A 44 16.01 -5.09 -5.64
CA LYS A 44 14.58 -4.95 -5.36
C LYS A 44 14.31 -4.82 -3.86
N LYS A 45 15.00 -5.61 -3.02
CA LYS A 45 14.89 -5.49 -1.57
C LYS A 45 15.34 -4.12 -1.07
N ASP A 46 16.43 -3.57 -1.63
CA ASP A 46 16.89 -2.22 -1.32
C ASP A 46 15.90 -1.15 -1.77
N PHE A 47 15.32 -1.31 -2.97
CA PHE A 47 14.26 -0.44 -3.48
C PHE A 47 13.03 -0.46 -2.55
N ASP A 48 12.51 -1.65 -2.24
CA ASP A 48 11.32 -1.83 -1.41
C ASP A 48 11.54 -1.22 -0.03
N LYS A 49 12.71 -1.44 0.58
CA LYS A 49 13.09 -0.84 1.87
C LYS A 49 12.99 0.69 1.87
N ILE A 50 13.38 1.36 0.78
CA ILE A 50 13.27 2.83 0.66
C ILE A 50 11.82 3.23 0.39
N TRP A 51 11.15 2.53 -0.52
CA TRP A 51 9.82 2.89 -1.00
C TRP A 51 8.74 2.71 0.08
N THR A 52 8.79 1.61 0.83
CA THR A 52 7.79 1.25 1.84
C THR A 52 8.04 1.88 3.21
N ASP A 53 9.14 2.63 3.38
CA ASP A 53 9.45 3.32 4.64
C ASP A 53 8.40 4.41 4.91
N SER A 54 7.47 4.17 5.84
CA SER A 54 6.40 5.13 6.16
C SER A 54 6.89 6.36 6.94
N GLU A 55 8.09 6.29 7.54
CA GLU A 55 8.65 7.39 8.35
C GLU A 55 9.45 8.37 7.50
N MET A 56 9.93 7.93 6.33
CA MET A 56 10.70 8.76 5.42
C MET A 56 9.82 9.71 4.60
N LYS A 57 10.23 10.98 4.54
CA LYS A 57 9.60 11.98 3.67
C LYS A 57 9.82 11.63 2.20
N ASP A 58 8.82 11.93 1.37
CA ASP A 58 8.86 11.67 -0.08
C ASP A 58 10.11 12.24 -0.76
N GLU A 59 10.53 13.45 -0.40
CA GLU A 59 11.74 14.09 -0.94
C GLU A 59 13.01 13.29 -0.66
N ASP A 60 13.12 12.72 0.54
CA ASP A 60 14.26 11.91 0.96
C ASP A 60 14.19 10.51 0.32
N LYS A 61 12.98 9.96 0.14
CA LYS A 61 12.77 8.73 -0.63
C LYS A 61 13.26 8.89 -2.06
N TYR A 62 12.84 9.96 -2.74
CA TYR A 62 13.22 10.21 -4.13
C TYR A 62 14.73 10.34 -4.28
N LYS A 63 15.41 11.05 -3.37
CA LYS A 63 16.87 11.16 -3.36
C LYS A 63 17.55 9.79 -3.21
N LYS A 64 17.13 8.99 -2.23
CA LYS A 64 17.71 7.65 -2.03
C LYS A 64 17.45 6.71 -3.20
N LEU A 65 16.28 6.81 -3.83
CA LEU A 65 15.97 6.04 -5.03
C LEU A 65 16.82 6.50 -6.23
N ASP A 66 17.09 7.79 -6.37
CA ASP A 66 17.99 8.31 -7.41
C ASP A 66 19.45 7.84 -7.21
N GLU A 67 19.91 7.78 -5.96
CA GLU A 67 21.21 7.21 -5.60
C GLU A 67 21.27 5.70 -5.91
N LEU A 68 20.23 4.95 -5.55
CA LEU A 68 20.12 3.53 -5.86
C LEU A 68 20.12 3.29 -7.38
N ALA A 69 19.34 4.08 -8.13
CA ALA A 69 19.27 3.97 -9.58
C ALA A 69 20.62 4.30 -10.25
N SER A 70 21.32 5.31 -9.75
CA SER A 70 22.62 5.71 -10.29
C SER A 70 23.69 4.63 -10.10
N THR A 71 23.61 3.86 -9.02
CA THR A 71 24.63 2.88 -8.62
C THR A 71 24.32 1.45 -9.04
N LYS A 72 23.04 1.05 -9.07
CA LYS A 72 22.63 -0.36 -9.22
C LYS A 72 21.83 -0.65 -10.48
N PHE A 73 21.28 0.36 -11.17
CA PHE A 73 20.41 0.11 -12.33
C PHE A 73 21.24 0.08 -13.62
N SER A 74 20.84 -0.78 -14.54
CA SER A 74 21.30 -0.74 -15.94
C SER A 74 20.71 0.46 -16.68
N GLU A 75 21.30 0.85 -17.82
CA GLU A 75 20.80 1.99 -18.63
C GLU A 75 19.31 1.86 -19.03
N PRO A 76 18.79 0.70 -19.47
CA PRO A 76 17.36 0.53 -19.73
C PRO A 76 16.49 0.70 -18.47
N GLN A 77 16.98 0.23 -17.31
CA GLN A 77 16.28 0.36 -16.04
C GLN A 77 16.25 1.81 -15.57
N LYS A 78 17.34 2.57 -15.73
CA LYS A 78 17.38 4.01 -15.43
C LYS A 78 16.38 4.80 -16.26
N ALA A 79 16.27 4.51 -17.56
CA ALA A 79 15.31 5.16 -18.44
C ALA A 79 13.86 4.89 -17.98
N SER A 80 13.53 3.63 -17.70
CA SER A 80 12.20 3.25 -17.20
C SER A 80 11.91 3.82 -15.81
N TYR A 81 12.89 3.82 -14.90
CA TYR A 81 12.78 4.39 -13.56
C TYR A 81 12.50 5.89 -13.61
N LYS A 82 13.21 6.64 -14.45
CA LYS A 82 13.03 8.10 -14.57
C LYS A 82 11.61 8.46 -15.00
N VAL A 83 11.07 7.74 -15.99
CA VAL A 83 9.67 7.94 -16.43
C VAL A 83 8.70 7.63 -15.29
N TRP A 84 8.90 6.51 -14.60
CA TRP A 84 8.05 6.13 -13.47
C TRP A 84 8.08 7.17 -12.35
N LEU A 85 9.26 7.65 -11.97
CA LEU A 85 9.42 8.62 -10.88
C LEU A 85 8.74 9.94 -11.19
N GLU A 86 8.82 10.41 -12.44
CA GLU A 86 8.12 11.64 -12.87
C GLU A 86 6.59 11.48 -12.79
N GLU A 87 6.05 10.33 -13.22
CA GLU A 87 4.62 10.05 -13.10
C GLU A 87 4.18 9.93 -11.63
N VAL A 88 4.99 9.32 -10.76
CA VAL A 88 4.76 9.28 -9.30
C VAL A 88 4.69 10.69 -8.72
N LYS A 89 5.67 11.55 -9.02
CA LYS A 89 5.70 12.95 -8.55
C LYS A 89 4.48 13.73 -9.04
N LYS A 90 4.10 13.55 -10.30
CA LYS A 90 2.92 14.19 -10.90
C LYS A 90 1.62 13.72 -10.25
N ALA A 91 1.46 12.42 -10.03
CA ALA A 91 0.30 11.85 -9.33
C ALA A 91 0.22 12.39 -7.90
N LYS A 92 1.35 12.43 -7.18
CA LYS A 92 1.42 12.98 -5.82
C LYS A 92 1.00 14.45 -5.79
N LYS A 93 1.54 15.27 -6.68
CA LYS A 93 1.17 16.68 -6.81
C LYS A 93 -0.33 16.84 -7.09
N ALA A 94 -0.90 16.04 -7.99
CA ALA A 94 -2.33 16.09 -8.29
C ALA A 94 -3.20 15.74 -7.08
N VAL A 95 -2.77 14.78 -6.25
CA VAL A 95 -3.44 14.44 -4.99
C VAL A 95 -3.33 15.59 -3.99
N ASP A 96 -2.14 16.18 -3.83
CA ASP A 96 -1.93 17.31 -2.92
C ASP A 96 -2.77 18.53 -3.32
N ASP A 97 -2.85 18.82 -4.62
CA ASP A 97 -3.68 19.90 -5.15
C ASP A 97 -5.19 19.63 -4.90
N ARG A 98 -5.62 18.37 -4.99
CA ARG A 98 -7.01 17.96 -4.64
C ARG A 98 -7.26 18.14 -3.15
N ILE A 99 -6.32 17.72 -2.29
CA ILE A 99 -6.41 17.88 -0.84
C ILE A 99 -6.45 19.37 -0.48
N ALA A 100 -5.62 20.21 -1.11
CA ALA A 100 -5.58 21.65 -0.85
C ALA A 100 -6.94 22.32 -1.12
N LYS A 101 -7.67 21.86 -2.14
CA LYS A 101 -9.00 22.34 -2.52
C LYS A 101 -10.15 21.83 -1.64
N LEU A 102 -9.90 20.87 -0.74
CA LEU A 102 -10.93 20.38 0.18
C LEU A 102 -11.38 21.47 1.17
N SER A 103 -12.65 21.38 1.57
CA SER A 103 -13.18 22.16 2.69
C SER A 103 -12.47 21.80 3.99
N LYS A 104 -12.53 22.69 4.99
CA LYS A 104 -11.94 22.43 6.32
C LYS A 104 -12.47 21.13 6.93
N GLN A 105 -13.79 20.92 6.91
CA GLN A 105 -14.43 19.71 7.43
C GLN A 105 -13.96 18.44 6.69
N ALA A 106 -13.81 18.49 5.36
CA ALA A 106 -13.32 17.35 4.59
C ALA A 106 -11.84 17.04 4.91
N LYS A 107 -11.00 18.06 5.11
CA LYS A 107 -9.61 17.88 5.56
C LYS A 107 -9.55 17.25 6.95
N ASP A 108 -10.41 17.67 7.86
CA ASP A 108 -10.48 17.12 9.22
C ASP A 108 -10.88 15.63 9.21
N ILE A 109 -11.86 15.26 8.38
CA ILE A 109 -12.25 13.85 8.20
C ILE A 109 -11.11 13.05 7.55
N LEU A 110 -10.49 13.56 6.48
CA LEU A 110 -9.37 12.90 5.82
C LEU A 110 -8.21 12.64 6.80
N LYS A 111 -7.88 13.61 7.65
CA LYS A 111 -6.85 13.45 8.68
C LYS A 111 -7.17 12.29 9.62
N ARG A 112 -8.41 12.21 10.12
CA ARG A 112 -8.84 11.10 11.00
C ARG A 112 -8.77 9.75 10.30
N LEU A 113 -9.17 9.68 9.04
CA LEU A 113 -9.06 8.44 8.25
C LEU A 113 -7.60 7.99 8.11
N ILE A 114 -6.68 8.93 7.85
CA ILE A 114 -5.24 8.63 7.80
C ILE A 114 -4.73 8.10 9.15
N GLU A 115 -5.15 8.71 10.26
CA GLU A 115 -4.76 8.27 11.61
C GLU A 115 -5.27 6.85 11.91
N VAL A 116 -6.53 6.54 11.58
CA VAL A 116 -7.10 5.20 11.76
C VAL A 116 -6.36 4.16 10.91
N ARG A 117 -6.06 4.47 9.63
CA ARG A 117 -5.29 3.58 8.75
C ARG A 117 -3.88 3.34 9.29
N ALA A 118 -3.23 4.35 9.85
CA ALA A 118 -1.91 4.18 10.45
C ALA A 118 -1.97 3.29 11.71
N GLN A 119 -3.04 3.36 12.50
CA GLN A 119 -3.27 2.46 13.63
C GLN A 119 -3.55 1.03 13.18
N GLU A 120 -4.41 0.86 12.17
CA GLU A 120 -4.68 -0.44 11.54
C GLU A 120 -3.39 -1.11 11.08
N GLN A 121 -2.54 -0.39 10.33
CA GLN A 121 -1.25 -0.93 9.88
C GLN A 121 -0.33 -1.36 11.02
N LYS A 122 -0.33 -0.61 12.14
CA LYS A 122 0.45 -1.00 13.34
C LYS A 122 -0.07 -2.29 13.95
N ILE A 123 -1.39 -2.42 14.09
CA ILE A 123 -2.03 -3.63 14.61
C ILE A 123 -1.72 -4.82 13.70
N MET A 124 -1.86 -4.65 12.38
CA MET A 124 -1.55 -5.70 11.41
C MET A 124 -0.07 -6.13 11.49
N ALA A 125 0.86 -5.20 11.74
CA ALA A 125 2.28 -5.52 11.91
C ALA A 125 2.59 -6.28 13.21
N GLU A 126 1.71 -6.25 14.21
CA GLU A 126 1.84 -6.99 15.46
C GLU A 126 1.32 -8.44 15.35
N ILE A 127 0.59 -8.77 14.27
CA ILE A 127 0.05 -10.11 14.04
C ILE A 127 1.21 -11.09 13.80
N THR A 128 1.33 -12.06 14.70
CA THR A 128 2.29 -13.16 14.55
C THR A 128 1.73 -14.24 13.62
N PRO A 129 2.57 -15.11 13.03
CA PRO A 129 2.07 -16.21 12.17
C PRO A 129 1.05 -17.13 12.85
N ALA A 130 1.14 -17.30 14.18
CA ALA A 130 0.16 -18.08 14.93
C ALA A 130 -1.20 -17.36 14.99
N LEU A 131 -1.19 -16.05 15.25
CA LEU A 131 -2.41 -15.23 15.26
C LEU A 131 -3.01 -15.10 13.86
N ASP A 132 -2.19 -15.03 12.82
CA ASP A 132 -2.65 -14.97 11.43
C ASP A 132 -3.51 -16.19 11.05
N VAL A 133 -3.10 -17.39 11.48
CA VAL A 133 -3.89 -18.62 11.29
C VAL A 133 -5.22 -18.57 12.05
N GLU A 134 -5.24 -18.03 13.28
CA GLU A 134 -6.47 -17.90 14.07
C GLU A 134 -7.42 -16.83 13.51
N LEU A 135 -6.86 -15.76 12.93
CA LEU A 135 -7.60 -14.64 12.36
C LEU A 135 -7.95 -14.86 10.88
N GLN A 136 -7.46 -15.94 10.26
CA GLN A 136 -7.66 -16.22 8.85
C GLN A 136 -9.15 -16.28 8.48
N GLY A 137 -9.57 -15.41 7.55
CA GLY A 137 -10.95 -15.30 7.09
C GLY A 137 -11.87 -14.47 7.99
N LEU A 138 -11.34 -13.86 9.06
CA LEU A 138 -12.04 -12.89 9.91
C LEU A 138 -11.58 -11.45 9.69
N ILE A 139 -10.35 -11.27 9.18
CA ILE A 139 -9.74 -9.98 8.82
C ILE A 139 -9.32 -9.96 7.35
#